data_AF-A0A8J2R9S7-F1
#
_entry.id   AF-A0A8J2R9S7-F1
#
_cell.length_a   1.000
_cell.length_b   1.000
_cell.length_c   1.000
_cell.angle_alpha   90.00
_cell.angle_beta   90.00
_cell.angle_gamma   90.00
#
_symmetry.space_group_name_H-M   'P 1'
#
loop_
_entity.id
_entity.type
_entity.pdbx_description
1 polymer ?
#
loop_
_entity_poly.entity_id
_entity_poly.type
_entity_poly.pdbx_seq_one_letter_code
_entity_poly.pdbx_strand_id
1 'polypeptide(L)'
;MLKSEIYKPETFLYFSYGSNMFSFRIHMNNPTAEFVSIARLDNYRLDFIKYSKFWGGPTATIVPTANAQVWGVIWRLSVDKLSILDEQEGVERKIYYPTHVQVLTPYMGSFTCRVYVHKVNPLPRGDNDVIPVERWPSWTYKEVIIIGAMEHELPEYYIQSLEKIKDNGERGCLKMYSLLIRYANDPPCICPLPRKIPNPPVLDLKAMRERRKQETEN
;
A
#
# COMPACT_ATOMS: atom_id res chain seq x y z
N MET A 1 8.11 -46.83 -1.30
CA MET A 1 7.28 -45.66 -0.97
C MET A 1 8.16 -44.42 -1.02
N LEU A 2 8.17 -43.70 -2.14
CA LEU A 2 8.83 -42.40 -2.22
C LEU A 2 7.98 -41.43 -1.39
N LYS A 3 8.53 -40.93 -0.28
CA LYS A 3 7.95 -39.78 0.42
C LYS A 3 7.95 -38.66 -0.61
N SER A 4 6.76 -38.25 -1.05
CA SER A 4 6.60 -36.99 -1.75
C SER A 4 7.00 -35.90 -0.76
N GLU A 5 8.26 -35.48 -0.81
CA GLU A 5 8.66 -34.20 -0.24
C GLU A 5 7.79 -33.17 -0.95
N ILE A 6 6.78 -32.68 -0.23
CA ILE A 6 5.92 -31.60 -0.71
C ILE A 6 6.85 -30.40 -0.87
N TYR A 7 7.26 -30.12 -2.10
CA TYR A 7 8.04 -28.94 -2.44
C TYR A 7 7.24 -27.72 -2.00
N LYS A 8 7.68 -27.09 -0.90
CA LYS A 8 7.16 -25.81 -0.46
C LYS A 8 7.93 -24.74 -1.21
N PRO A 9 7.27 -23.89 -2.01
CA PRO A 9 7.97 -22.82 -2.68
C PRO A 9 8.56 -21.88 -1.62
N GLU A 10 9.82 -21.49 -1.81
CA GLU A 10 10.52 -20.56 -0.90
C GLU A 10 10.03 -19.11 -1.06
N THR A 11 9.37 -18.82 -2.19
CA THR A 11 8.85 -17.50 -2.54
C THR A 11 7.41 -17.55 -3.03
N PHE A 12 6.73 -16.40 -3.02
CA PHE A 12 5.41 -16.22 -3.59
C PHE A 12 5.34 -14.92 -4.40
N LEU A 13 4.38 -14.86 -5.32
CA LEU A 13 4.10 -13.66 -6.11
C LEU A 13 2.98 -12.84 -5.45
N TYR A 14 3.22 -11.54 -5.30
CA TYR A 14 2.30 -10.57 -4.74
C TYR A 14 1.95 -9.53 -5.80
N PHE A 15 0.67 -9.39 -6.13
CA PHE A 15 0.17 -8.35 -7.01
C PHE A 15 -0.28 -7.14 -6.19
N SER A 16 0.39 -6.01 -6.41
CA SER A 16 0.10 -4.72 -5.78
C SER A 16 -0.53 -3.76 -6.78
N TYR A 17 -1.59 -3.06 -6.36
CA TYR A 17 -2.33 -2.09 -7.20
C TYR A 17 -2.55 -0.74 -6.50
N GLY A 18 -1.97 -0.58 -5.30
CA GLY A 18 -2.08 0.61 -4.45
C GLY A 18 -0.71 1.12 -4.03
N SER A 19 -0.56 1.58 -2.80
CA SER A 19 0.70 2.21 -2.36
C SER A 19 1.95 1.32 -2.43
N ASN A 20 1.80 0.00 -2.38
CA ASN A 20 2.93 -0.93 -2.51
C ASN A 20 3.41 -1.09 -3.96
N MET A 21 2.78 -0.42 -4.94
CA MET A 21 3.39 -0.28 -6.27
C MET A 21 4.66 0.56 -6.22
N PHE A 22 4.76 1.51 -5.29
CA PHE A 22 5.99 2.28 -5.13
C PHE A 22 7.05 1.43 -4.41
N SER A 23 8.16 1.15 -5.07
CA SER A 23 9.28 0.31 -4.59
C SER A 23 9.70 0.71 -3.19
N PHE A 24 9.88 2.01 -3.04
CA PHE A 24 10.20 2.65 -1.80
C PHE A 24 9.27 2.27 -0.64
N ARG A 25 7.95 2.31 -0.89
CA ARG A 25 6.94 2.01 0.11
C ARG A 25 6.91 0.53 0.45
N ILE A 26 7.04 -0.38 -0.51
CA ILE A 26 7.05 -1.83 -0.22
C ILE A 26 8.32 -2.22 0.54
N HIS A 27 9.47 -1.66 0.17
CA HIS A 27 10.76 -1.96 0.79
C HIS A 27 10.88 -1.50 2.24
N MET A 28 10.07 -0.53 2.68
CA MET A 28 10.00 -0.15 4.11
C MET A 28 9.78 -1.35 5.04
N ASN A 29 8.84 -2.25 4.71
CA ASN A 29 8.56 -3.44 5.51
C ASN A 29 9.13 -4.73 4.89
N ASN A 30 9.39 -4.72 3.58
CA ASN A 30 9.85 -5.87 2.82
C ASN A 30 11.09 -5.50 1.98
N PRO A 31 12.26 -5.26 2.60
CA PRO A 31 13.45 -4.75 1.91
C PRO A 31 14.01 -5.70 0.84
N THR A 32 13.63 -6.98 0.88
CA THR A 32 14.02 -8.01 -0.09
C THR A 32 12.95 -8.27 -1.16
N ALA A 33 11.94 -7.41 -1.29
CA ALA A 33 10.93 -7.58 -2.32
C ALA A 33 11.54 -7.30 -3.70
N GLU A 34 11.45 -8.28 -4.59
CA GLU A 34 12.01 -8.19 -5.94
C GLU A 34 10.92 -7.82 -6.93
N PHE A 35 11.15 -6.80 -7.75
CA PHE A 35 10.28 -6.48 -8.87
C PHE A 35 10.34 -7.61 -9.90
N VAL A 36 9.18 -8.10 -10.35
CA VAL A 36 9.08 -9.16 -11.36
C VAL A 36 8.60 -8.61 -12.69
N SER A 37 7.42 -7.97 -12.69
CA SER A 37 6.79 -7.43 -13.90
C SER A 37 5.60 -6.55 -13.56
N ILE A 38 5.18 -5.71 -14.51
CA ILE A 38 3.86 -5.10 -14.47
C ILE A 38 2.81 -6.10 -14.96
N ALA A 39 1.58 -5.99 -14.44
CA ALA A 39 0.50 -6.86 -14.87
C ALA A 39 -0.85 -6.17 -14.83
N ARG A 40 -1.75 -6.68 -15.65
CA ARG A 40 -3.14 -6.27 -15.77
C ARG A 40 -4.05 -7.33 -15.17
N LEU A 41 -4.97 -6.90 -14.33
CA LEU A 41 -6.08 -7.69 -13.81
C LEU A 41 -7.36 -7.30 -14.55
N ASP A 42 -7.94 -8.24 -15.29
CA ASP A 42 -9.17 -8.04 -16.07
C ASP A 42 -10.43 -8.26 -15.24
N ASN A 43 -11.49 -7.53 -15.57
CA ASN A 43 -12.80 -7.56 -14.93
C ASN A 43 -12.81 -7.06 -13.47
N TYR A 44 -11.87 -6.18 -13.16
CA TYR A 44 -11.82 -5.45 -11.89
C TYR A 44 -11.61 -3.98 -12.17
N ARG A 45 -12.16 -3.13 -11.31
CA ARG A 45 -11.83 -1.70 -11.26
C ARG A 45 -11.15 -1.35 -9.95
N LEU A 46 -10.33 -0.32 -9.99
CA LEU A 46 -9.77 0.31 -8.80
C LEU A 46 -10.84 1.16 -8.11
N ASP A 47 -10.91 1.09 -6.80
CA ASP A 47 -11.78 1.93 -5.98
C ASP A 47 -11.12 2.19 -4.62
N PHE A 48 -11.74 3.03 -3.79
CA PHE A 48 -11.23 3.30 -2.46
C PHE A 48 -12.32 3.17 -1.42
N ILE A 49 -11.97 2.57 -0.28
CA ILE A 49 -12.87 2.37 0.83
C ILE A 49 -12.10 2.32 2.14
N LYS A 50 -12.82 2.53 3.25
CA LYS A 50 -12.36 2.55 4.64
C LYS A 50 -11.27 3.59 4.90
N TYR A 51 -11.60 4.54 5.75
CA TYR A 51 -10.67 5.60 6.14
C TYR A 51 -9.47 5.03 6.90
N SER A 52 -8.26 5.33 6.43
CA SER A 52 -7.01 5.05 7.12
C SER A 52 -6.45 6.33 7.73
N LYS A 53 -6.25 6.33 9.06
CA LYS A 53 -5.57 7.43 9.76
C LYS A 53 -4.11 7.60 9.31
N PHE A 54 -3.48 6.54 8.83
CA PHE A 54 -2.11 6.59 8.33
C PHE A 54 -2.02 7.36 7.01
N TRP A 55 -3.01 7.15 6.14
CA TRP A 55 -3.07 7.79 4.83
C TRP A 55 -3.87 9.10 4.81
N GLY A 56 -4.73 9.38 5.79
CA GLY A 56 -5.60 10.56 5.76
C GLY A 56 -6.80 10.41 4.82
N GLY A 57 -7.17 9.17 4.46
CA GLY A 57 -8.24 8.94 3.51
C GLY A 57 -8.57 7.45 3.30
N PRO A 58 -9.62 7.17 2.51
CA PRO A 58 -9.95 5.84 1.99
C PRO A 58 -8.75 5.18 1.30
N THR A 59 -8.62 3.86 1.46
CA THR A 59 -7.52 3.06 0.90
C THR A 59 -7.97 2.21 -0.29
N ALA A 60 -7.04 1.87 -1.18
CA ALA A 60 -7.35 1.22 -2.45
C ALA A 60 -7.95 -0.18 -2.24
N THR A 61 -8.92 -0.54 -3.08
CA THR A 61 -9.44 -1.90 -3.23
C THR A 61 -9.69 -2.19 -4.70
N ILE A 62 -9.71 -3.47 -5.08
CA ILE A 62 -10.23 -3.90 -6.37
C ILE A 62 -11.67 -4.40 -6.20
N VAL A 63 -12.53 -4.12 -7.17
CA VAL A 63 -13.94 -4.55 -7.15
C VAL A 63 -14.27 -5.19 -8.49
N PRO A 64 -14.94 -6.36 -8.51
CA PRO A 64 -15.38 -6.99 -9.74
C PRO A 64 -16.26 -6.05 -10.56
N THR A 65 -15.84 -5.75 -11.79
CA THR A 65 -16.56 -4.90 -12.74
C THR A 65 -16.24 -5.38 -14.14
N ALA A 66 -17.25 -5.82 -14.90
CA ALA A 66 -17.06 -6.33 -16.24
C ALA A 66 -16.37 -5.31 -17.16
N ASN A 67 -15.43 -5.78 -17.99
CA ASN A 67 -14.65 -4.98 -18.95
C ASN A 67 -13.73 -3.90 -18.34
N ALA A 68 -13.71 -3.73 -17.01
CA ALA A 68 -12.76 -2.87 -16.33
C ALA A 68 -11.40 -3.56 -16.18
N GLN A 69 -10.34 -2.77 -16.02
CA GLN A 69 -8.97 -3.26 -15.90
C GLN A 69 -8.23 -2.52 -14.78
N VAL A 70 -7.44 -3.27 -14.00
CA VAL A 70 -6.52 -2.70 -12.99
C VAL A 70 -5.10 -3.08 -13.35
N TRP A 71 -4.24 -2.10 -13.53
CA TRP A 71 -2.81 -2.33 -13.63
C TRP A 71 -2.15 -2.26 -12.27
N GLY A 72 -1.10 -3.05 -12.13
CA GLY A 72 -0.31 -3.12 -10.92
C GLY A 72 1.05 -3.77 -11.15
N VAL A 73 1.75 -3.98 -10.04
CA VAL A 73 3.12 -4.48 -10.01
C VAL A 73 3.15 -5.84 -9.32
N ILE A 74 3.81 -6.81 -9.96
CA ILE A 74 4.10 -8.12 -9.38
C ILE A 74 5.45 -8.03 -8.66
N TRP A 75 5.41 -8.37 -7.37
CA TRP A 75 6.56 -8.54 -6.51
C TRP A 75 6.79 -10.02 -6.21
N ARG A 76 8.05 -10.42 -6.10
CA ARG A 76 8.43 -11.71 -5.52
C ARG A 76 8.93 -11.49 -4.10
N LEU A 77 8.37 -12.25 -3.16
CA LEU A 77 8.74 -12.19 -1.75
C LEU A 77 9.02 -13.59 -1.21
N SER A 78 9.91 -13.69 -0.22
CA SER A 78 10.10 -14.91 0.55
C SER A 78 8.85 -15.24 1.38
N VAL A 79 8.50 -16.52 1.50
CA VAL A 79 7.37 -16.98 2.32
C VAL A 79 7.50 -16.56 3.78
N ASP A 80 8.71 -16.38 4.30
CA ASP A 80 8.94 -15.90 5.68
C ASP A 80 8.44 -14.46 5.90
N LYS A 81 8.27 -13.69 4.82
CA LYS A 81 7.73 -12.32 4.84
C LYS A 81 6.21 -12.28 4.77
N LEU A 82 5.54 -13.41 4.55
CA LEU A 82 4.09 -13.47 4.40
C LEU A 82 3.35 -12.92 5.63
N SER A 83 3.80 -13.28 6.83
CA SER A 83 3.20 -12.80 8.08
C SER A 83 3.35 -11.30 8.28
N ILE A 84 4.50 -10.73 7.90
CA ILE A 84 4.75 -9.29 7.94
C ILE A 84 3.84 -8.55 6.96
N LEU A 85 3.65 -9.10 5.75
CA LEU A 85 2.75 -8.53 4.77
C LEU A 85 1.27 -8.61 5.22
N ASP A 86 0.85 -9.75 5.77
CA ASP A 86 -0.51 -9.91 6.33
C ASP A 86 -0.77 -8.95 7.51
N GLU A 87 0.23 -8.72 8.38
CA GLU A 87 0.16 -7.74 9.47
C GLU A 87 0.04 -6.31 8.92
N GLN A 88 0.86 -5.95 7.93
CA GLN A 88 0.83 -4.64 7.27
C GLN A 88 -0.54 -4.34 6.67
N GLU A 89 -1.11 -5.30 5.93
CA GLU A 89 -2.42 -5.17 5.29
C GLU A 89 -3.58 -5.38 6.28
N GLY A 90 -3.27 -5.60 7.57
CA GLY A 90 -4.25 -5.65 8.64
C GLY A 90 -5.23 -6.81 8.51
N VAL A 91 -4.74 -7.98 8.08
CA VAL A 91 -5.56 -9.20 7.89
C VAL A 91 -6.22 -9.62 9.21
N GLU A 92 -5.46 -9.66 10.31
CA GLU A 92 -6.02 -9.95 11.64
C GLU A 92 -7.06 -8.91 12.10
N ARG A 93 -6.88 -7.66 11.66
CA ARG A 93 -7.79 -6.54 11.94
C ARG A 93 -8.97 -6.48 10.95
N LYS A 94 -9.09 -7.44 10.02
CA LYS A 94 -10.15 -7.53 9.01
C LYS A 94 -10.24 -6.28 8.12
N ILE A 95 -9.11 -5.61 7.89
CA ILE A 95 -9.04 -4.47 6.98
C ILE A 95 -9.11 -5.02 5.55
N TYR A 96 -8.09 -5.77 5.15
CA TYR A 96 -8.04 -6.54 3.92
C TYR A 96 -8.16 -8.05 4.19
N TYR A 97 -8.51 -8.81 3.16
CA TYR A 97 -8.38 -10.26 3.13
C TYR A 97 -7.47 -10.68 1.97
N PRO A 98 -6.61 -11.69 2.18
CA PRO A 98 -5.79 -12.25 1.12
C PRO A 98 -6.63 -13.15 0.21
N THR A 99 -6.42 -13.04 -1.10
CA THR A 99 -6.95 -13.95 -2.12
C THR A 99 -5.91 -14.14 -3.22
N HIS A 100 -6.21 -14.99 -4.21
CA HIS A 100 -5.37 -15.17 -5.39
C HIS A 100 -6.14 -14.75 -6.64
N VAL A 101 -5.44 -14.05 -7.53
CA VAL A 101 -5.98 -13.61 -8.82
C VAL A 101 -5.03 -14.01 -9.93
N GLN A 102 -5.59 -14.25 -11.12
CA GLN A 102 -4.80 -14.39 -12.33
C GLN A 102 -4.62 -13.02 -12.97
N VAL A 103 -3.37 -12.62 -13.16
CA VAL A 103 -3.01 -11.35 -13.80
C VAL A 103 -2.23 -11.62 -15.08
N LEU A 104 -2.44 -10.78 -16.08
CA LEU A 104 -1.81 -10.88 -17.39
C LEU A 104 -0.66 -9.90 -17.48
N THR A 105 0.53 -10.42 -17.71
CA THR A 105 1.70 -9.59 -18.01
C THR A 105 1.77 -9.35 -19.51
N PRO A 106 2.31 -8.19 -19.94
CA PRO A 106 2.51 -7.92 -21.37
C PRO A 106 3.50 -8.90 -22.02
N TYR A 107 4.44 -9.46 -21.25
CA TYR A 107 5.62 -10.15 -21.78
C TYR A 107 5.72 -11.64 -21.45
N MET A 108 5.10 -12.09 -20.35
CA MET A 108 5.35 -13.43 -19.76
C MET A 108 4.07 -14.27 -19.61
N GLY A 109 2.94 -13.80 -20.13
CA GLY A 109 1.64 -14.49 -19.99
C GLY A 109 0.97 -14.26 -18.63
N SER A 110 0.24 -15.26 -18.14
CA SER A 110 -0.56 -15.16 -16.92
C SER A 110 0.20 -15.65 -15.68
N PHE A 111 0.14 -14.89 -14.59
CA PHE A 111 0.60 -15.34 -13.26
C PHE A 111 -0.57 -15.44 -12.28
N THR A 112 -0.50 -16.42 -11.38
CA THR A 112 -1.33 -16.43 -10.18
C THR A 112 -0.59 -15.71 -9.07
N CYS A 113 -1.17 -14.61 -8.59
CA CYS A 113 -0.56 -13.77 -7.57
C CYS A 113 -1.49 -13.66 -6.35
N ARG A 114 -0.89 -13.62 -5.16
CA ARG A 114 -1.59 -13.20 -3.95
C ARG A 114 -1.92 -11.72 -4.07
N VAL A 115 -3.12 -11.33 -3.65
CA VAL A 115 -3.60 -9.96 -3.63
C VAL A 115 -4.41 -9.72 -2.36
N TYR A 116 -4.44 -8.49 -1.89
CA TYR A 116 -5.24 -8.09 -0.73
C TYR A 116 -6.41 -7.27 -1.21
N VAL A 117 -7.63 -7.60 -0.77
CA VAL A 117 -8.86 -6.88 -1.17
C VAL A 117 -9.65 -6.50 0.09
N HIS A 118 -10.35 -5.37 0.11
CA HIS A 118 -11.20 -5.03 1.25
C HIS A 118 -12.41 -5.97 1.31
N LYS A 119 -12.71 -6.49 2.50
CA LYS A 119 -13.87 -7.40 2.71
C LYS A 119 -15.21 -6.77 2.33
N VAL A 120 -15.31 -5.45 2.51
CA VAL A 120 -16.51 -4.69 2.18
C VAL A 120 -16.28 -4.08 0.81
N ASN A 121 -17.12 -4.45 -0.15
CA ASN A 121 -17.12 -3.78 -1.44
C ASN A 121 -17.81 -2.42 -1.31
N PRO A 122 -17.28 -1.37 -1.93
CA PRO A 122 -17.97 -0.09 -2.04
C PRO A 122 -19.25 -0.26 -2.86
N LEU A 123 -20.21 0.67 -2.74
CA LEU A 123 -21.47 0.56 -3.48
C LEU A 123 -21.20 0.43 -4.99
N PRO A 124 -22.01 -0.37 -5.71
CA PRO A 124 -21.84 -0.60 -7.14
C PRO A 124 -21.73 0.71 -7.91
N ARG A 125 -20.79 0.72 -8.85
CA ARG A 125 -20.57 1.78 -9.83
C ARG A 125 -19.95 1.17 -11.08
N GLY A 126 -20.26 1.73 -12.24
CA GLY A 126 -19.52 1.51 -13.47
C GLY A 126 -18.09 2.03 -13.35
N ASP A 127 -17.22 1.56 -14.23
CA ASP A 127 -15.80 1.93 -14.22
C ASP A 127 -15.60 3.44 -14.46
N ASN A 128 -16.36 3.98 -15.42
CA ASN A 128 -16.34 5.38 -15.83
C ASN A 128 -17.23 6.30 -14.97
N ASP A 129 -17.93 5.76 -13.98
CA ASP A 129 -18.76 6.56 -13.08
C ASP A 129 -17.89 7.38 -12.13
N VAL A 130 -18.37 8.57 -11.76
CA VAL A 130 -17.69 9.43 -10.80
C VAL A 130 -17.58 8.72 -9.45
N ILE A 131 -16.36 8.63 -8.93
CA ILE A 131 -16.11 8.12 -7.58
C ILE A 131 -16.79 9.09 -6.57
N PRO A 132 -17.67 8.59 -5.68
CA PRO A 132 -18.31 9.42 -4.65
C PRO A 132 -17.29 10.10 -3.72
N VAL A 133 -17.65 11.28 -3.21
CA VAL A 133 -16.75 12.12 -2.39
C VAL A 133 -16.22 11.41 -1.15
N GLU A 134 -17.02 10.53 -0.54
CA GLU A 134 -16.62 9.75 0.63
C GLU A 134 -15.56 8.68 0.33
N ARG A 135 -15.26 8.44 -0.95
CA ARG A 135 -14.25 7.49 -1.45
C ARG A 135 -13.07 8.19 -2.11
N TRP A 136 -12.95 9.51 -2.02
CA TRP A 136 -11.77 10.18 -2.54
C TRP A 136 -10.57 9.88 -1.66
N PRO A 137 -9.47 9.32 -2.19
CA PRO A 137 -8.26 9.08 -1.42
C PRO A 137 -7.67 10.40 -0.93
N SER A 138 -6.72 10.32 -0.01
CA SER A 138 -5.90 11.49 0.31
C SER A 138 -4.99 11.86 -0.84
N TRP A 139 -4.61 13.13 -0.91
CA TRP A 139 -3.67 13.61 -1.91
C TRP A 139 -2.35 12.81 -1.83
N THR A 140 -1.80 12.64 -0.63
CA THR A 140 -0.56 11.87 -0.43
C THR A 140 -0.69 10.41 -0.88
N TYR A 141 -1.82 9.76 -0.62
CA TYR A 141 -2.01 8.36 -1.02
C TYR A 141 -2.12 8.22 -2.54
N LYS A 142 -2.86 9.13 -3.19
CA LYS A 142 -2.96 9.21 -4.64
C LYS A 142 -1.59 9.42 -5.27
N GLU A 143 -0.80 10.38 -4.79
CA GLU A 143 0.54 10.65 -5.30
C GLU A 143 1.47 9.44 -5.19
N VAL A 144 1.45 8.73 -4.06
CA VAL A 144 2.27 7.50 -3.90
C VAL A 144 1.87 6.42 -4.91
N ILE A 145 0.59 6.29 -5.24
CA ILE A 145 0.11 5.35 -6.27
C ILE A 145 0.60 5.77 -7.65
N ILE A 146 0.51 7.06 -7.99
CA ILE A 146 0.96 7.60 -9.28
C ILE A 146 2.47 7.45 -9.44
N ILE A 147 3.26 7.84 -8.44
CA ILE A 147 4.72 7.69 -8.45
C ILE A 147 5.12 6.23 -8.64
N GLY A 148 4.48 5.29 -7.94
CA GLY A 148 4.74 3.86 -8.13
C GLY A 148 4.34 3.37 -9.52
N ALA A 149 3.25 3.89 -10.10
CA ALA A 149 2.86 3.57 -11.46
C ALA A 149 3.87 4.10 -12.50
N MET A 150 4.40 5.31 -12.29
CA MET A 150 5.43 5.91 -13.14
C MET A 150 6.78 5.21 -13.01
N GLU A 151 7.21 4.88 -11.78
CA GLU A 151 8.47 4.18 -11.49
C GLU A 151 8.59 2.85 -12.26
N HIS A 152 7.48 2.13 -12.39
CA HIS A 152 7.43 0.85 -13.08
C HIS A 152 6.88 0.93 -14.50
N GLU A 153 6.76 2.14 -15.06
CA GLU A 153 6.34 2.37 -16.45
C GLU A 153 5.01 1.66 -16.79
N LEU A 154 4.01 1.77 -15.91
CA LEU A 154 2.65 1.31 -16.24
C LEU A 154 2.13 2.04 -17.49
N PRO A 155 1.16 1.46 -18.23
CA PRO A 155 0.67 2.08 -19.45
C PRO A 155 0.19 3.51 -19.24
N GLU A 156 0.61 4.40 -20.14
CA GLU A 156 0.36 5.85 -20.07
C GLU A 156 -1.13 6.19 -19.84
N TYR A 157 -2.04 5.51 -20.56
CA TYR A 157 -3.48 5.74 -20.40
C TYR A 157 -3.97 5.44 -18.97
N TYR A 158 -3.34 4.48 -18.29
CA TYR A 158 -3.69 4.09 -16.93
C TYR A 158 -3.13 5.11 -15.93
N ILE A 159 -1.91 5.59 -16.12
CA ILE A 159 -1.34 6.68 -15.30
C ILE A 159 -2.24 7.93 -15.39
N GLN A 160 -2.64 8.34 -16.60
CA GLN A 160 -3.57 9.45 -16.79
C GLN A 160 -4.95 9.20 -16.14
N SER A 161 -5.40 7.95 -16.06
CA SER A 161 -6.63 7.61 -15.34
C SER A 161 -6.49 7.80 -13.83
N LEU A 162 -5.32 7.46 -13.26
CA LEU A 162 -5.01 7.67 -11.85
C LEU A 162 -4.92 9.15 -11.50
N GLU A 163 -4.31 9.96 -12.37
CA GLU A 163 -4.20 11.42 -12.21
C GLU A 163 -5.57 12.12 -12.16
N LYS A 164 -6.55 11.61 -12.93
CA LYS A 164 -7.93 12.13 -12.97
C LYS A 164 -8.75 11.84 -11.71
N ILE A 165 -8.31 10.93 -10.85
CA ILE A 165 -9.00 10.62 -9.59
C ILE A 165 -8.98 11.85 -8.70
N LYS A 166 -10.16 12.26 -8.21
CA LYS A 166 -10.25 13.36 -7.23
C LYS A 166 -9.75 12.88 -5.87
N ASP A 167 -8.95 13.71 -5.22
CA ASP A 167 -8.54 13.52 -3.83
C ASP A 167 -9.37 14.40 -2.89
N ASN A 168 -9.35 14.08 -1.60
CA ASN A 168 -10.07 14.81 -0.56
C ASN A 168 -9.30 16.03 0.00
N GLY A 169 -8.13 16.38 -0.57
CA GLY A 169 -7.26 17.46 -0.10
C GLY A 169 -6.47 17.17 1.19
N GLU A 170 -6.75 16.06 1.88
CA GLU A 170 -6.03 15.68 3.10
C GLU A 170 -4.64 15.12 2.78
N ARG A 171 -3.75 15.20 3.77
CA ARG A 171 -2.41 14.61 3.71
C ARG A 171 -2.30 13.41 4.65
N GLY A 172 -1.36 12.52 4.34
CA GLY A 172 -0.98 11.44 5.25
C GLY A 172 -0.55 11.98 6.62
N CYS A 173 -0.66 11.16 7.67
CA CYS A 173 -0.28 11.62 9.01
C CYS A 173 1.22 11.93 9.08
N LEU A 174 1.63 12.72 10.09
CA LEU A 174 3.03 13.12 10.25
C LEU A 174 3.98 11.91 10.26
N LYS A 175 3.56 10.80 10.88
CA LYS A 175 4.33 9.54 10.88
C LYS A 175 4.57 9.01 9.46
N MET A 176 3.55 9.01 8.60
CA MET A 176 3.70 8.62 7.20
C MET A 176 4.71 9.54 6.50
N TYR A 177 4.52 10.85 6.62
CA TYR A 177 5.39 11.84 5.99
C TYR A 177 6.86 11.68 6.43
N SER A 178 7.11 11.52 7.73
CA SER A 178 8.45 11.28 8.26
C SER A 178 9.06 9.97 7.78
N LEU A 179 8.27 8.90 7.63
CA LEU A 179 8.76 7.65 7.04
C LEU A 179 9.13 7.87 5.57
N LEU A 180 8.27 8.54 4.81
CA LEU A 180 8.55 8.79 3.39
C LEU A 180 9.82 9.63 3.21
N ILE A 181 10.03 10.67 4.01
CA ILE A 181 11.27 11.47 3.94
C ILE A 181 12.49 10.65 4.36
N ARG A 182 12.40 9.95 5.51
CA ARG A 182 13.54 9.23 6.06
C ARG A 182 14.10 8.26 5.04
N TYR A 183 13.23 7.41 4.51
CA TYR A 183 13.69 6.37 3.63
C TYR A 183 14.12 6.98 2.26
N ALA A 184 13.58 8.14 1.83
CA ALA A 184 13.92 8.73 0.54
C ALA A 184 15.38 9.20 0.52
N ASN A 185 15.91 9.54 1.70
CA ASN A 185 17.31 9.88 1.91
C ASN A 185 18.17 8.66 2.25
N ASP A 186 17.64 7.72 3.04
CA ASP A 186 18.36 6.54 3.51
C ASP A 186 17.68 5.24 3.02
N PRO A 187 18.36 4.39 2.22
CA PRO A 187 17.76 3.15 1.74
C PRO A 187 17.28 2.28 2.91
N PRO A 188 16.15 1.57 2.78
CA PRO A 188 15.63 0.75 3.85
C PRO A 188 16.65 -0.30 4.27
N CYS A 189 16.99 -0.30 5.55
CA CYS A 189 17.80 -1.36 6.11
C CYS A 189 17.13 -2.72 5.85
N ILE A 190 17.93 -3.78 5.79
CA ILE A 190 17.43 -5.16 5.77
C ILE A 190 16.78 -5.51 7.14
N CYS A 191 16.96 -4.65 8.14
CA CYS A 191 16.39 -4.79 9.46
C CYS A 191 14.86 -4.62 9.43
N PRO A 192 14.09 -5.45 10.14
CA PRO A 192 12.65 -5.26 10.25
C PRO A 192 12.36 -3.88 10.85
N LEU A 193 11.43 -3.13 10.23
CA LEU A 193 10.92 -1.89 10.82
C LEU A 193 10.48 -2.17 12.28
N PRO A 194 10.98 -1.41 13.28
CA PRO A 194 10.57 -1.62 14.66
C PRO A 194 9.05 -1.48 14.78
N ARG A 195 8.39 -2.57 15.17
CA ARG A 195 6.92 -2.73 15.20
C ARG A 195 6.21 -1.65 16.03
N LYS A 196 6.92 -1.08 17.01
CA LYS A 196 6.55 0.15 17.73
C LYS A 196 7.72 1.12 17.63
N ILE A 197 7.48 2.28 17.01
CA ILE A 197 8.31 3.45 17.28
C ILE A 197 7.97 3.85 18.72
N PRO A 198 8.95 4.01 19.63
CA PRO A 198 8.69 4.52 20.97
C PRO A 198 7.86 5.80 20.84
N ASN A 199 6.82 5.95 21.67
CA ASN A 199 6.12 7.22 21.72
C ASN A 199 7.17 8.31 21.97
N PRO A 200 7.11 9.44 21.24
CA PRO A 200 7.97 10.57 21.59
C PRO A 200 7.77 10.88 23.08
N PRO A 201 8.82 11.30 23.80
CA PRO A 201 8.68 11.65 25.20
C PRO A 201 7.51 12.62 25.33
N VAL A 202 6.57 12.29 26.21
CA VAL A 202 5.40 13.16 26.46
C VAL A 202 5.96 14.50 26.92
N LEU A 203 5.55 15.58 26.25
CA LEU A 203 5.95 16.93 26.63
C LEU A 203 5.54 17.13 28.09
N ASP A 204 6.51 17.23 28.99
CA ASP A 204 6.23 17.51 30.40
C ASP A 204 5.92 19.00 30.55
N LEU A 205 4.64 19.33 30.33
CA LEU A 205 4.13 20.69 30.43
C LEU A 205 4.31 21.28 31.83
N LYS A 206 4.42 20.43 32.87
CA LYS A 206 4.65 20.88 34.23
C LYS A 206 6.09 21.34 34.40
N ALA A 207 7.06 20.52 34.00
CA ALA A 207 8.47 20.88 34.03
C ALA A 207 8.79 22.11 33.16
N MET A 208 8.12 22.26 32.01
CA MET A 208 8.28 23.45 31.16
C MET A 208 7.71 24.72 31.82
N ARG A 209 6.57 24.63 32.50
CA ARG A 209 6.00 25.75 33.28
C ARG A 209 6.89 26.14 34.45
N GLU A 210 7.49 25.17 35.12
CA GLU A 210 8.40 25.40 36.26
C GLU A 210 9.70 26.08 35.81
N ARG A 211 10.32 25.65 34.70
CA ARG A 211 11.47 26.36 34.10
C ARG A 211 11.12 27.80 33.71
N ARG A 212 9.96 27.99 33.08
CA ARG A 212 9.53 29.34 32.66
C ARG A 212 9.31 30.28 33.84
N LYS A 213 8.87 29.77 35.00
CA LYS A 213 8.74 30.56 36.23
C LYS A 213 10.11 30.96 36.78
N GLN A 214 11.06 30.02 36.81
CA GLN A 214 12.43 30.26 37.27
C GLN A 214 13.18 31.26 36.37
N GLU A 215 12.89 31.29 35.06
CA GLU A 215 13.43 32.26 34.12
C GLU A 215 12.83 33.68 34.26
N THR A 216 11.63 33.81 34.82
CA THR A 216 10.99 35.11 35.10
C THR A 216 11.27 35.67 36.51
N GLU A 217 11.87 34.87 37.39
CA GLU A 217 12.22 35.26 38.77
C GLU A 217 13.69 35.68 38.93
N ASN A 218 14.49 35.63 37.86
CA ASN A 218 15.83 36.22 37.73
C ASN A 218 15.79 37.48 36.85
#